data_AF-A0A133ZZM3-F1
#
_entry.id   AF-A0A133ZZM3-F1
#
_cell.length_a   1.000
_cell.length_b   1.000
_cell.length_c   1.000
_cell.angle_alpha   90.00
_cell.angle_beta   90.00
_cell.angle_gamma   90.00
#
_symmetry.space_group_name_H-M   'P 1'
#
loop_
_entity.id
_entity.type
_entity.pdbx_description
1 polymer ?
#
loop_
_entity_poly.entity_id
_entity_poly.type
_entity_poly.pdbx_seq_one_letter_code
_entity_poly.pdbx_strand_id
1 'polypeptide(L)'
;MRDNNYEILVKNIEMLMQNKNMIPADLIRETGISQSQVSKALSRTQKTQFTFEQIWTIADYFKVSIDYLVGRKPTAAITEQSSNKEICKVLIQLIESDVVTYVDMNVEEDMYEEVIPPNDNSPYELKRGTNPYKMFYFSNYINPDVEGLDEVSLGELSLDFLISGNYNQKSNEINDFIDYFLKLYDLYKHNKLKREFFDQAISDRLDNLKK
;
A
#
# COMPACT_ATOMS: atom_id res chain seq x y z
N MET A 1 21.03 8.22 -2.38
CA MET A 1 21.98 7.13 -2.68
C MET A 1 21.16 5.85 -2.79
N ARG A 2 21.15 5.20 -3.97
CA ARG A 2 20.46 3.91 -4.11
C ARG A 2 21.39 2.88 -3.48
N ASP A 3 21.05 2.37 -2.31
CA ASP A 3 21.65 1.12 -1.83
C ASP A 3 21.44 0.11 -2.96
N ASN A 4 22.53 -0.38 -3.54
CA ASN A 4 22.45 -1.33 -4.64
C ASN A 4 21.75 -2.57 -4.09
N ASN A 5 20.58 -2.96 -4.63
CA ASN A 5 19.83 -4.14 -4.15
C ASN A 5 20.72 -5.40 -4.03
N TYR A 6 21.81 -5.44 -4.80
CA TYR A 6 22.83 -6.47 -4.71
C TYR A 6 23.65 -6.46 -3.41
N GLU A 7 23.99 -5.31 -2.85
CA GLU A 7 24.67 -5.22 -1.55
C GLU A 7 23.78 -5.72 -0.42
N ILE A 8 22.47 -5.44 -0.50
CA ILE A 8 21.48 -5.95 0.45
C ILE A 8 21.37 -7.47 0.33
N LEU A 9 21.34 -8.00 -0.91
CA LEU A 9 21.39 -9.43 -1.18
C LEU A 9 22.60 -10.11 -0.52
N VAL A 10 23.82 -9.60 -0.76
CA VAL A 10 25.04 -10.17 -0.18
C VAL A 10 25.00 -10.11 1.34
N LYS A 11 24.61 -8.97 1.92
CA LYS A 11 24.50 -8.80 3.38
C LYS A 11 23.50 -9.78 4.01
N ASN A 12 22.35 -9.99 3.37
CA ASN A 12 21.34 -10.91 3.87
C ASN A 12 21.82 -12.37 3.79
N ILE A 13 22.52 -12.76 2.73
CA ILE A 13 23.14 -14.09 2.61
C ILE A 13 24.22 -14.27 3.69
N GLU A 14 25.10 -13.30 3.89
CA GLU A 14 26.14 -13.32 4.94
C GLU A 14 25.51 -13.52 6.33
N MET A 15 24.44 -12.79 6.63
CA MET A 15 23.71 -12.90 7.90
C MET A 15 23.06 -14.28 8.08
N LEU A 16 22.42 -14.82 7.04
CA LEU A 16 21.81 -16.16 7.08
C LEU A 16 22.86 -17.27 7.30
N MET A 17 24.03 -17.13 6.67
CA MET A 17 25.15 -18.05 6.90
C MET A 17 25.66 -17.96 8.35
N GLN A 18 25.84 -16.75 8.88
CA GLN A 18 26.25 -16.54 10.27
C GLN A 18 25.25 -17.15 11.26
N ASN A 19 23.94 -16.97 11.04
CA ASN A 19 22.89 -17.53 11.89
C ASN A 19 22.90 -19.08 11.93
N LYS A 20 23.39 -19.73 10.87
CA LYS A 20 23.56 -21.18 10.80
C LYS A 20 24.99 -21.65 11.10
N ASN A 21 25.89 -20.76 11.54
CA ASN A 21 27.32 -21.02 11.74
C ASN A 21 28.01 -21.63 10.49
N MET A 22 27.62 -21.19 9.30
CA MET A 22 28.13 -21.71 8.03
C MET A 22 29.26 -20.87 7.47
N ILE A 23 30.24 -21.53 6.85
CA ILE A 23 31.25 -20.88 6.01
C ILE A 23 30.84 -20.94 4.53
N PRO A 24 31.43 -20.12 3.63
CA PRO A 24 31.10 -20.15 2.20
C PRO A 24 31.25 -21.54 1.55
N ALA A 25 32.16 -22.37 2.05
CA ALA A 25 32.32 -23.76 1.60
C ALA A 25 31.10 -24.63 1.90
N ASP A 26 30.42 -24.39 3.03
CA ASP A 26 29.17 -25.09 3.34
C ASP A 26 28.07 -24.64 2.38
N LEU A 27 27.96 -23.33 2.10
CA LEU A 27 26.97 -22.84 1.14
C LEU A 27 27.15 -23.50 -0.23
N ILE A 28 28.38 -23.63 -0.72
CA ILE A 28 28.72 -24.34 -1.96
C ILE A 28 28.25 -25.80 -1.93
N ARG A 29 28.55 -26.51 -0.84
CA ARG A 29 28.20 -27.93 -0.67
C ARG A 29 26.70 -28.14 -0.66
N GLU A 30 25.97 -27.30 0.06
CA GLU A 30 24.53 -27.48 0.29
C GLU A 30 23.66 -26.96 -0.87
N THR A 31 24.14 -25.95 -1.61
CA THR A 31 23.40 -25.37 -2.74
C THR A 31 23.83 -25.92 -4.10
N GLY A 32 24.98 -26.58 -4.19
CA GLY A 32 25.57 -27.04 -5.46
C GLY A 32 26.09 -25.90 -6.34
N ILE A 33 26.10 -24.65 -5.87
CA ILE A 33 26.61 -23.50 -6.61
C ILE A 33 28.13 -23.60 -6.65
N SER A 34 28.74 -23.43 -7.83
CA SER A 34 30.19 -23.58 -7.97
C SER A 34 30.97 -22.58 -7.11
N GLN A 35 32.10 -23.04 -6.57
CA GLN A 35 32.95 -22.23 -5.68
C GLN A 35 33.38 -20.91 -6.31
N SER A 36 33.73 -20.91 -7.59
CA SER A 36 34.10 -19.69 -8.31
C SER A 36 32.97 -18.67 -8.32
N GLN A 37 31.71 -19.11 -8.47
CA GLN A 37 30.57 -18.20 -8.49
C GLN A 37 30.27 -17.64 -7.11
N VAL A 38 30.23 -18.47 -6.07
CA VAL A 38 29.98 -18.03 -4.68
C VAL A 38 31.06 -17.03 -4.21
N SER A 39 32.34 -17.34 -4.42
CA SER A 39 33.42 -16.45 -3.98
C SER A 39 33.43 -15.11 -4.71
N LYS A 40 33.12 -15.08 -6.01
CA LYS A 40 33.04 -13.83 -6.76
C LYS A 40 31.80 -13.03 -6.40
N ALA A 41 30.66 -13.68 -6.20
CA ALA A 41 29.38 -13.04 -5.90
C ALA A 41 29.33 -12.44 -4.48
N LEU A 42 29.91 -13.11 -3.48
CA LEU A 42 30.01 -12.56 -2.13
C LEU A 42 31.09 -11.46 -2.00
N SER A 43 31.99 -11.36 -2.98
CA SER A 43 33.05 -10.35 -2.96
C SER A 43 32.50 -8.96 -3.30
N ARG A 44 32.63 -8.02 -2.37
CA ARG A 44 32.21 -6.62 -2.56
C ARG A 44 33.07 -5.85 -3.58
N THR A 45 34.22 -6.39 -3.97
CA THR A 45 35.14 -5.76 -4.93
C THR A 45 34.94 -6.25 -6.37
N GLN A 46 34.22 -7.35 -6.56
CA GLN A 46 34.01 -7.95 -7.88
C GLN A 46 32.60 -7.65 -8.41
N LYS A 47 32.47 -7.45 -9.72
CA LYS A 47 31.19 -7.14 -10.38
C LYS A 47 30.32 -8.37 -10.69
N THR A 48 30.75 -9.57 -10.30
CA THR A 48 30.00 -10.79 -10.62
C THR A 48 28.86 -10.92 -9.63
N GLN A 49 27.65 -11.17 -10.13
CA GLN A 49 26.44 -11.28 -9.33
C GLN A 49 25.90 -12.70 -9.35
N PHE A 50 25.19 -13.11 -8.29
CA PHE A 50 24.40 -14.34 -8.34
C PHE A 50 23.36 -14.26 -9.47
N THR A 51 23.19 -15.35 -10.22
CA THR A 51 22.08 -15.48 -11.17
C THR A 51 20.77 -15.64 -10.43
N PHE A 52 19.64 -15.46 -11.12
CA PHE A 52 18.33 -15.64 -10.51
C PHE A 52 18.13 -17.06 -9.95
N GLU A 53 18.56 -18.09 -10.67
CA GLU A 53 18.48 -19.49 -10.25
C GLU A 53 19.31 -19.76 -8.99
N GLN A 54 20.46 -19.09 -8.86
CA GLN A 54 21.29 -19.16 -7.67
C GLN A 54 20.63 -18.48 -6.47
N ILE A 55 20.04 -17.30 -6.68
CA ILE A 55 19.28 -16.60 -5.63
C ILE A 55 18.09 -17.45 -5.16
N TRP A 56 17.36 -18.06 -6.11
CA TRP A 56 16.28 -18.99 -5.82
C TRP A 56 16.76 -20.19 -4.99
N THR A 57 17.85 -20.83 -5.42
CA THR A 57 18.41 -22.01 -4.72
C THR A 57 18.85 -21.66 -3.30
N ILE A 58 19.46 -20.49 -3.11
CA ILE A 58 19.86 -19.98 -1.79
C ILE A 58 18.62 -19.70 -0.92
N ALA A 59 17.56 -19.13 -1.50
CA ALA A 59 16.30 -18.88 -0.79
C ALA A 59 15.67 -20.19 -0.28
N ASP A 60 15.60 -21.19 -1.16
CA ASP A 60 15.07 -22.52 -0.85
C ASP A 60 15.88 -23.25 0.22
N TYR A 61 17.20 -23.09 0.21
CA TYR A 61 18.09 -23.67 1.22
C TYR A 61 17.89 -23.02 2.61
N PHE A 62 17.79 -21.69 2.66
CA PHE A 62 17.59 -20.96 3.91
C PHE A 62 16.13 -20.89 4.36
N LYS A 63 15.18 -21.37 3.55
CA LYS A 63 13.72 -21.33 3.80
C LYS A 63 13.21 -19.90 4.00
N VAL A 64 13.69 -18.98 3.16
CA VAL A 64 13.26 -17.57 3.11
C VAL A 64 12.68 -17.23 1.74
N SER A 65 11.94 -16.12 1.62
CA SER A 65 11.48 -15.65 0.31
C SER A 65 12.62 -15.00 -0.48
N ILE A 66 12.52 -14.99 -1.81
CA ILE A 66 13.44 -14.24 -2.67
C ILE A 66 13.39 -12.75 -2.34
N ASP A 67 12.18 -12.21 -2.07
CA ASP A 67 12.01 -10.81 -1.69
C ASP A 67 12.81 -10.46 -0.43
N TYR A 68 12.82 -11.33 0.59
CA TYR A 68 13.65 -11.17 1.77
C TYR A 68 15.14 -11.09 1.40
N LEU A 69 15.63 -12.01 0.55
CA LEU A 69 17.02 -12.02 0.13
C LEU A 69 17.42 -10.70 -0.53
N VAL A 70 16.65 -10.23 -1.51
CA VAL A 70 16.98 -8.99 -2.25
C VAL A 70 16.59 -7.71 -1.51
N GLY A 71 16.08 -7.81 -0.27
CA GLY A 71 15.68 -6.66 0.53
C GLY A 71 14.37 -6.00 0.07
N ARG A 72 13.59 -6.67 -0.77
CA ARG A 72 12.22 -6.26 -1.08
C ARG A 72 11.36 -6.54 0.14
N LYS A 73 10.88 -5.48 0.76
CA LYS A 73 9.81 -5.60 1.75
C LYS A 73 8.52 -5.86 0.97
N PRO A 74 7.70 -6.85 1.36
CA PRO A 74 6.36 -6.92 0.82
C PRO A 74 5.70 -5.56 1.03
N THR A 75 4.91 -5.10 0.06
CA THR A 75 3.98 -4.00 0.30
C THR A 75 3.07 -4.47 1.43
N ALA A 76 3.34 -3.99 2.65
CA ALA A 76 2.59 -4.45 3.81
C ALA A 76 1.13 -4.09 3.56
N ALA A 77 0.26 -5.09 3.49
CA ALA A 77 -1.16 -4.86 3.49
C ALA A 77 -1.51 -4.03 4.73
N ILE A 78 -2.32 -2.99 4.56
CA ILE A 78 -2.80 -2.23 5.72
C ILE A 78 -3.69 -3.17 6.54
N THR A 79 -3.36 -3.32 7.81
CA THR A 79 -4.07 -4.15 8.80
C THR A 79 -4.44 -3.30 10.00
N GLU A 80 -5.23 -3.84 10.92
CA GLU A 80 -5.56 -3.15 12.19
C GLU A 80 -4.31 -2.79 13.02
N GLN A 81 -3.20 -3.51 12.82
CA GLN A 81 -1.93 -3.25 13.50
C GLN A 81 -1.01 -2.29 12.73
N SER A 82 -1.42 -1.81 11.55
CA SER A 82 -0.64 -0.86 10.77
C SER A 82 -0.49 0.47 11.52
N SER A 83 0.70 1.05 11.43
CA SER A 83 0.98 2.33 12.07
C SER A 83 0.27 3.48 11.35
N ASN A 84 -0.06 4.55 12.10
CA ASN A 84 -0.60 5.78 11.51
C ASN A 84 0.27 6.30 10.35
N LYS A 85 1.59 6.11 10.44
CA LYS A 85 2.55 6.48 9.39
C LYS A 85 2.31 5.73 8.08
N GLU A 86 1.96 4.45 8.12
CA GLU A 86 1.71 3.65 6.92
C GLU A 86 0.41 4.07 6.24
N ILE A 87 -0.63 4.32 7.03
CA ILE A 87 -1.92 4.82 6.54
C ILE A 87 -1.74 6.19 5.86
N CYS A 88 -1.06 7.13 6.53
CA CYS A 88 -0.82 8.46 5.98
C CYS A 88 -0.01 8.42 4.68
N LYS A 89 0.93 7.47 4.52
CA LYS A 89 1.68 7.32 3.27
C LYS A 89 0.78 6.98 2.08
N VAL A 90 -0.18 6.07 2.28
CA VAL A 90 -1.13 5.71 1.21
C VAL A 90 -2.00 6.92 0.87
N LEU A 91 -2.49 7.65 1.87
CA LEU A 91 -3.28 8.86 1.64
C LEU A 91 -2.50 9.94 0.87
N ILE A 92 -1.24 10.19 1.26
CA ILE A 92 -0.36 11.14 0.56
C ILE A 92 -0.17 10.74 -0.90
N GLN A 93 0.08 9.46 -1.17
CA GLN A 93 0.25 8.98 -2.55
C GLN A 93 -1.01 9.17 -3.39
N LEU A 94 -2.20 8.95 -2.82
CA LEU A 94 -3.48 9.16 -3.51
C LEU A 94 -3.73 10.66 -3.79
N ILE A 95 -3.37 11.54 -2.84
CA ILE A 95 -3.55 12.99 -2.97
C ILE A 95 -2.55 13.57 -3.97
N GLU A 96 -1.25 13.28 -3.83
CA GLU A 96 -0.20 13.81 -4.72
C GLU A 96 -0.30 13.30 -6.16
N SER A 97 -1.08 12.25 -6.41
CA SER A 97 -1.36 11.74 -7.76
C SER A 97 -2.63 12.30 -8.39
N ASP A 98 -3.31 13.23 -7.72
CA ASP A 98 -4.59 13.85 -8.14
C ASP A 98 -5.70 12.82 -8.43
N VAL A 99 -5.62 11.62 -7.82
CA VAL A 99 -6.61 10.55 -8.00
C VAL A 99 -7.80 10.74 -7.05
N VAL A 100 -7.56 11.32 -5.87
CA VAL A 100 -8.59 11.55 -4.85
C VAL A 100 -8.77 13.04 -4.57
N THR A 101 -10.01 13.46 -4.41
CA THR A 101 -10.39 14.82 -4.00
C THR A 101 -10.92 14.77 -2.56
N TYR A 102 -11.02 15.92 -1.90
CA TYR A 102 -11.60 16.00 -0.56
C TYR A 102 -12.55 17.18 -0.40
N VAL A 103 -13.49 17.04 0.52
CA VAL A 103 -14.40 18.10 0.99
C VAL A 103 -14.44 18.12 2.52
N ASP A 104 -14.86 19.26 3.07
CA ASP A 104 -15.20 19.37 4.49
C ASP A 104 -16.57 18.76 4.76
N MET A 105 -16.65 17.90 5.77
CA MET A 105 -17.88 17.28 6.25
C MET A 105 -18.00 17.47 7.75
N ASN A 106 -19.16 17.98 8.18
CA ASN A 106 -19.50 18.08 9.59
C ASN A 106 -20.33 16.86 9.99
N VAL A 107 -19.90 16.14 11.03
CA VAL A 107 -20.58 14.95 11.54
C VAL A 107 -21.09 15.22 12.96
N GLU A 108 -22.35 14.87 13.20
CA GLU A 108 -22.96 14.90 14.53
C GLU A 108 -22.62 13.61 15.28
N GLU A 109 -22.00 13.74 16.44
CA GLU A 109 -21.58 12.57 17.23
C GLU A 109 -21.65 12.81 18.75
N ASP A 110 -21.68 11.68 19.45
CA ASP A 110 -21.65 11.61 20.90
C ASP A 110 -20.17 11.54 21.33
N MET A 111 -19.69 12.57 22.03
CA MET A 111 -18.31 12.69 22.52
C MET A 111 -18.27 12.43 24.02
N TYR A 112 -17.33 11.59 24.46
CA TYR A 112 -17.02 11.40 25.88
C TYR A 112 -15.73 12.16 26.20
N GLU A 113 -15.87 13.40 26.66
CA GLU A 113 -14.75 14.30 26.94
C GLU A 113 -14.31 14.16 28.40
N GLU A 114 -13.00 14.18 28.64
CA GLU A 114 -12.44 14.11 29.99
C GLU A 114 -12.80 15.39 30.77
N VAL A 115 -13.31 15.22 31.98
CA VAL A 115 -13.63 16.33 32.90
C VAL A 115 -12.89 16.12 34.21
N ILE A 116 -12.56 17.20 34.91
CA ILE A 116 -12.05 17.11 36.29
C ILE A 116 -13.26 16.79 37.17
N PRO A 117 -13.41 15.56 37.70
CA PRO A 117 -14.62 15.22 38.41
C PRO A 117 -14.54 15.85 39.81
N PRO A 118 -15.60 16.52 40.29
CA PRO A 118 -15.59 17.16 41.61
C PRO A 118 -15.59 16.16 42.78
N ASN A 119 -15.77 14.85 42.55
CA ASN A 119 -15.66 13.71 43.48
C ASN A 119 -15.56 12.39 42.66
N ASP A 120 -15.75 11.20 43.28
CA ASP A 120 -15.72 9.80 42.73
C ASP A 120 -16.68 9.51 41.53
N ASN A 121 -17.01 10.53 40.74
CA ASN A 121 -17.77 10.51 39.52
C ASN A 121 -16.94 10.02 38.33
N SER A 122 -17.66 9.69 37.25
CA SER A 122 -17.05 9.33 35.97
C SER A 122 -16.05 10.40 35.50
N PRO A 123 -14.84 10.00 35.07
CA PRO A 123 -13.85 10.93 34.52
C PRO A 123 -14.23 11.49 33.13
N TYR A 124 -15.34 11.04 32.55
CA TYR A 124 -15.83 11.49 31.25
C TYR A 124 -17.30 11.92 31.31
N GLU A 125 -17.62 12.99 30.59
CA GLU A 125 -18.99 13.48 30.36
C GLU A 125 -19.39 13.31 28.90
N LEU A 126 -20.64 12.86 28.69
CA LEU A 126 -21.24 12.77 27.36
C LEU A 126 -21.67 14.15 26.89
N LYS A 127 -21.19 14.54 25.72
CA LYS A 127 -21.55 15.76 25.02
C LYS A 127 -21.85 15.45 23.58
N ARG A 128 -22.98 15.93 23.09
CA ARG A 128 -23.33 15.84 21.67
C ARG A 128 -22.86 17.08 20.94
N GLY A 129 -22.24 16.93 19.79
CA GLY A 129 -21.76 18.07 19.01
C GLY A 129 -21.37 17.73 17.59
N THR A 130 -21.12 18.81 16.85
CA THR A 130 -20.69 18.78 15.45
C THR A 130 -19.17 18.80 15.37
N ASN A 131 -18.56 17.80 14.73
CA ASN A 131 -17.12 17.75 14.49
C ASN A 131 -16.79 17.83 12.99
N PRO A 132 -15.82 18.69 12.59
CA PRO A 132 -15.40 18.82 11.20
C PRO A 132 -14.38 17.72 10.83
N TYR A 133 -14.58 17.10 9.67
CA TYR A 133 -13.72 16.09 9.09
C TYR A 133 -13.44 16.36 7.61
N LYS A 134 -12.34 15.80 7.10
CA LYS A 134 -12.06 15.71 5.66
C LYS A 134 -12.65 14.42 5.12
N MET A 135 -13.57 14.52 4.17
CA MET A 135 -14.09 13.38 3.42
C MET A 135 -13.35 13.28 2.09
N PHE A 136 -12.78 12.12 1.80
CA PHE A 136 -12.14 11.83 0.52
C PHE A 136 -13.12 11.16 -0.45
N TYR A 137 -13.04 11.52 -1.73
CA TYR A 137 -13.87 10.94 -2.77
C TYR A 137 -13.13 10.90 -4.12
N PHE A 138 -13.49 9.94 -4.97
CA PHE A 138 -13.02 9.88 -6.36
C PHE A 138 -14.03 10.61 -7.24
N SER A 139 -13.67 11.76 -7.81
CA SER A 139 -14.62 12.53 -8.61
C SER A 139 -14.93 11.85 -9.94
N ASN A 140 -16.22 11.58 -10.21
CA ASN A 140 -16.67 11.05 -11.52
C ASN A 140 -16.47 12.04 -12.67
N TYR A 141 -16.19 13.31 -12.36
CA TYR A 141 -15.94 14.36 -13.34
C TYR A 141 -14.68 15.13 -12.97
N ILE A 142 -13.83 15.40 -13.97
CA ILE A 142 -12.64 16.22 -13.83
C ILE A 142 -13.08 17.63 -13.46
N ASN A 143 -12.56 18.11 -12.34
CA ASN A 143 -12.76 19.45 -11.84
C ASN A 143 -11.39 20.00 -11.43
N PRO A 144 -10.62 20.57 -12.38
CA PRO A 144 -9.27 21.02 -12.10
C PRO A 144 -9.31 22.26 -11.20
N ASP A 145 -8.21 22.50 -10.50
CA ASP A 145 -8.03 23.78 -9.84
C ASP A 145 -7.89 24.88 -10.90
N VAL A 146 -8.74 25.90 -10.77
CA VAL A 146 -8.80 27.04 -11.69
C VAL A 146 -8.33 28.33 -11.03
N GLU A 147 -7.85 28.26 -9.78
CA GLU A 147 -7.35 29.43 -9.07
C GLU A 147 -6.15 30.03 -9.81
N GLY A 148 -6.25 31.34 -10.12
CA GLY A 148 -5.18 32.07 -10.81
C GLY A 148 -5.15 31.93 -12.33
N LEU A 149 -6.08 31.19 -12.95
CA LEU A 149 -6.23 31.18 -14.41
C LEU A 149 -6.85 32.48 -14.93
N ASP A 150 -6.39 32.95 -16.08
CA ASP A 150 -6.97 34.09 -16.79
C ASP A 150 -8.23 33.69 -17.60
N GLU A 151 -8.99 34.68 -18.07
CA GLU A 151 -10.25 34.47 -18.79
C GLU A 151 -10.09 33.66 -20.08
N VAL A 152 -8.96 33.79 -20.79
CA VAL A 152 -8.69 33.02 -22.01
C VAL A 152 -8.45 31.56 -21.65
N SER A 153 -7.59 31.30 -20.66
CA SER A 153 -7.31 29.95 -20.15
C SER A 153 -8.58 29.23 -19.64
N LEU A 154 -9.46 29.96 -18.94
CA LEU A 154 -10.76 29.44 -18.51
C LEU A 154 -11.70 29.12 -19.69
N GLY A 155 -11.68 29.97 -20.71
CA GLY A 155 -12.44 29.78 -21.94
C GLY A 155 -11.98 28.54 -22.73
N GLU A 156 -10.67 28.34 -22.85
CA GLU A 156 -10.07 27.15 -23.50
C GLU A 156 -10.43 25.87 -22.75
N LEU A 157 -10.25 25.83 -21.43
CA LEU A 157 -10.62 24.68 -20.60
C LEU A 157 -12.11 24.34 -20.73
N SER A 158 -12.97 25.37 -20.70
CA SER A 158 -14.41 25.19 -20.87
C SER A 158 -14.76 24.63 -22.25
N LEU A 159 -14.09 25.12 -23.30
CA LEU A 159 -14.27 24.64 -24.66
C LEU A 159 -13.82 23.18 -24.80
N ASP A 160 -12.70 22.80 -24.21
CA ASP A 160 -12.21 21.43 -24.18
C ASP A 160 -13.22 20.49 -23.53
N PHE A 161 -13.79 20.88 -22.38
CA PHE A 161 -14.84 20.10 -21.73
C PHE A 161 -16.15 20.06 -22.52
N LEU A 162 -16.52 21.13 -23.24
CA LEU A 162 -17.69 21.12 -24.11
C LEU A 162 -17.54 20.16 -25.30
N ILE A 163 -16.32 20.04 -25.84
CA ILE A 163 -16.03 19.20 -27.02
C ILE A 163 -15.81 17.74 -26.62
N SER A 164 -15.03 17.51 -25.56
CA SER A 164 -14.53 16.18 -25.18
C SER A 164 -15.20 15.58 -23.95
N GLY A 165 -16.00 16.38 -23.23
CA GLY A 165 -16.51 16.02 -21.91
C GLY A 165 -15.44 16.10 -20.84
N ASN A 166 -15.86 16.02 -19.57
CA ASN A 166 -14.95 15.97 -18.43
C ASN A 166 -15.19 14.72 -17.56
N TYR A 167 -15.81 13.68 -18.12
CA TYR A 167 -16.07 12.46 -17.37
C TYR A 167 -14.77 11.71 -17.06
N ASN A 168 -14.56 11.41 -15.78
CA ASN A 168 -13.40 10.66 -15.30
C ASN A 168 -13.74 9.18 -15.18
N GLN A 169 -13.50 8.44 -16.27
CA GLN A 169 -13.79 7.01 -16.34
C GLN A 169 -13.06 6.21 -15.25
N LYS A 170 -11.81 6.54 -14.94
CA LYS A 170 -11.01 5.84 -13.93
C LYS A 170 -11.64 5.96 -12.54
N SER A 171 -11.99 7.17 -12.12
CA SER A 171 -12.67 7.40 -10.84
C SER A 171 -14.04 6.75 -10.78
N ASN A 172 -14.77 6.73 -11.89
CA ASN A 172 -16.07 6.05 -11.93
C ASN A 172 -15.94 4.53 -11.75
N GLU A 173 -14.98 3.89 -12.42
CA GLU A 173 -14.74 2.45 -12.24
C GLU A 173 -14.32 2.11 -10.80
N ILE A 174 -13.54 2.97 -10.15
CA ILE A 174 -13.20 2.84 -8.72
C ILE A 174 -14.44 2.97 -7.85
N ASN A 175 -15.29 3.97 -8.08
CA ASN A 175 -16.52 4.17 -7.32
C ASN A 175 -17.49 2.99 -7.47
N ASP A 176 -17.66 2.46 -8.67
CA ASP A 176 -18.48 1.28 -8.94
C ASP A 176 -17.95 0.05 -8.22
N PHE A 177 -16.62 -0.11 -8.14
CA PHE A 177 -15.99 -1.17 -7.36
C PHE A 177 -16.24 -0.99 -5.86
N ILE A 178 -16.06 0.22 -5.32
CA ILE A 178 -16.26 0.52 -3.90
C ILE A 178 -17.72 0.24 -3.51
N ASP A 179 -18.70 0.67 -4.30
CA ASP A 179 -20.12 0.39 -4.06
C ASP A 179 -20.41 -1.12 -4.04
N TYR A 180 -19.87 -1.86 -5.02
CA TYR A 180 -19.97 -3.32 -5.05
C TYR A 180 -19.34 -3.97 -3.80
N PHE A 181 -18.12 -3.56 -3.45
CA PHE A 181 -17.40 -4.06 -2.28
C PHE A 181 -18.19 -3.82 -0.99
N LEU A 182 -18.70 -2.61 -0.76
CA LEU A 182 -19.43 -2.25 0.45
C LEU A 182 -20.71 -3.07 0.61
N LYS A 183 -21.46 -3.28 -0.48
CA LYS A 183 -22.66 -4.14 -0.49
C LYS A 183 -22.31 -5.60 -0.14
N LEU A 184 -21.23 -6.13 -0.71
CA LEU A 184 -20.81 -7.50 -0.43
C LEU A 184 -20.25 -7.66 0.99
N TYR A 185 -19.52 -6.66 1.47
CA TYR A 185 -18.94 -6.64 2.81
C TYR A 185 -20.02 -6.60 3.90
N ASP A 186 -21.11 -5.86 3.69
CA ASP A 186 -22.28 -5.88 4.57
C ASP A 186 -22.86 -7.29 4.73
N LEU A 187 -23.05 -8.02 3.61
CA LEU A 187 -23.53 -9.40 3.63
C LEU A 187 -22.57 -10.34 4.39
N TYR A 188 -21.27 -10.18 4.18
CA TYR A 188 -20.24 -10.93 4.91
C TYR A 188 -20.28 -10.64 6.41
N LYS A 189 -20.29 -9.36 6.82
CA LYS A 189 -20.31 -8.94 8.22
C LYS A 189 -21.55 -9.45 8.98
N HIS A 190 -22.67 -9.60 8.29
CA HIS A 190 -23.90 -10.15 8.84
C HIS A 190 -24.02 -11.68 8.73
N ASN A 191 -22.91 -12.39 8.49
CA ASN A 191 -22.82 -13.85 8.36
C ASN A 191 -23.73 -14.45 7.27
N LYS A 192 -24.13 -13.65 6.26
CA LYS A 192 -24.95 -14.09 5.13
C LYS A 192 -24.11 -14.60 3.96
N LEU A 193 -22.79 -14.45 4.03
CA LEU A 193 -21.84 -14.86 3.01
C LEU A 193 -20.60 -15.47 3.67
N LYS A 194 -20.17 -16.65 3.21
CA LYS A 194 -18.93 -17.26 3.70
C LYS A 194 -17.71 -16.50 3.17
N ARG A 195 -16.63 -16.51 3.95
CA ARG A 195 -15.36 -15.85 3.61
C ARG A 195 -14.81 -16.26 2.23
N GLU A 196 -14.84 -17.56 1.93
CA GLU A 196 -14.37 -18.10 0.64
C GLU A 196 -15.07 -17.47 -0.57
N PHE A 197 -16.39 -17.31 -0.50
CA PHE A 197 -17.17 -16.72 -1.58
C PHE A 197 -17.00 -15.20 -1.66
N PHE A 198 -16.85 -14.55 -0.52
CA PHE A 198 -16.50 -13.13 -0.46
C PHE A 198 -15.16 -12.87 -1.16
N ASP A 199 -14.11 -13.57 -0.76
CA ASP A 199 -12.76 -13.37 -1.31
C ASP A 199 -12.72 -13.65 -2.82
N GLN A 200 -13.36 -14.73 -3.28
CA GLN A 200 -13.43 -15.05 -4.71
C GLN A 200 -14.14 -13.95 -5.49
N ALA A 201 -15.31 -13.49 -5.01
CA ALA A 201 -16.10 -12.47 -5.69
C ALA A 201 -15.41 -11.09 -5.72
N ILE A 202 -14.57 -10.77 -4.73
CA ILE A 202 -13.73 -9.58 -4.75
C ILE A 202 -12.57 -9.74 -5.73
N SER A 203 -11.87 -10.89 -5.72
CA SER A 203 -10.77 -11.18 -6.65
C SER A 203 -11.23 -11.09 -8.10
N ASP A 204 -12.34 -11.76 -8.43
CA ASP A 204 -12.90 -11.76 -9.78
C ASP A 204 -13.26 -10.34 -10.23
N ARG A 205 -13.79 -9.49 -9.33
CA ARG A 205 -14.13 -8.11 -9.66
C ARG A 205 -12.89 -7.25 -9.87
N LEU A 206 -11.85 -7.41 -9.06
CA LEU A 206 -10.58 -6.71 -9.19
C LEU A 206 -9.88 -7.05 -10.52
N ASP A 207 -9.87 -8.31 -10.91
CA ASP A 207 -9.25 -8.77 -12.17
C ASP A 207 -9.96 -8.22 -13.42
N ASN A 208 -11.23 -7.81 -13.28
CA ASN A 208 -12.04 -7.23 -14.34
C ASN A 208 -12.00 -5.69 -14.40
N LEU A 209 -11.24 -5.03 -13.52
CA LEU A 209 -11.04 -3.58 -13.63
C LEU A 209 -10.24 -3.26 -14.89
N LYS A 210 -10.62 -2.18 -15.60
CA LYS A 210 -9.87 -1.79 -16.81
C LYS A 210 -8.47 -1.30 -16.40
N LYS A 211 -7.47 -1.69 -17.18
CA LYS A 211 -6.07 -1.27 -16.99
C LYS A 211 -5.83 0.15 -17.47
#